data_AF-A0A914IS70-F1
#
_entry.id   AF-A0A914IS70-F1
#
_cell.length_a   1.000
_cell.length_b   1.000
_cell.length_c   1.000
_cell.angle_alpha   90.00
_cell.angle_beta   90.00
_cell.angle_gamma   90.00
#
_symmetry.space_group_name_H-M   'P 1'
#
loop_
_entity.id
_entity.type
_entity.pdbx_description
1 polymer ?
#
loop_
_entity_poly.entity_id
_entity_poly.type
_entity_poly.pdbx_seq_one_letter_code
_entity_poly.pdbx_strand_id
1 'polypeptide(L)'
;MNFLDFKLNISFLTEFNRSECDGTNLLVLIPSSPTNLQKRNEIRETLFQDQDNGTLIKFVIGQSLDPEINAKLISENKMFDDLILADFVDSYRNLSIKTFSILVLKHFYCPNTQHLLTMDDDVIVDFDRLRHWISTIWESGIQSKFLACDILRSTRIYRIPGHRW
;
A
#
# COMPACT_ATOMS: atom_id res chain seq x y z
N MET A 1 0.15 -20.81 -18.54
CA MET A 1 1.07 -20.28 -17.51
C MET A 1 0.23 -20.03 -16.27
N ASN A 2 0.38 -20.85 -15.23
CA ASN A 2 -0.17 -20.52 -13.92
C ASN A 2 0.82 -19.57 -13.25
N PHE A 3 0.34 -18.45 -12.72
CA PHE A 3 1.12 -17.43 -12.00
C PHE A 3 1.76 -17.96 -10.68
N LEU A 4 1.65 -19.26 -10.39
CA LEU A 4 1.97 -19.89 -9.11
C LEU A 4 3.46 -20.22 -8.91
N ASP A 5 4.30 -20.06 -9.93
CA ASP A 5 5.71 -20.47 -9.85
C ASP A 5 6.65 -19.34 -9.40
N PHE A 6 6.13 -18.12 -9.15
CA PHE A 6 6.95 -17.01 -8.66
C PHE A 6 6.95 -16.99 -7.13
N LYS A 7 7.98 -17.60 -6.52
CA LYS A 7 8.27 -17.48 -5.08
C LYS A 7 9.23 -16.32 -4.84
N LEU A 8 8.69 -15.13 -4.56
CA LEU A 8 9.44 -14.12 -3.81
C LEU A 8 9.28 -14.43 -2.32
N ASN A 9 10.37 -14.73 -1.64
CA ASN A 9 10.40 -14.72 -0.19
C ASN A 9 10.50 -13.26 0.26
N ILE A 10 9.38 -12.68 0.69
CA ILE A 10 9.36 -11.34 1.28
C ILE A 10 9.41 -11.49 2.79
N SER A 11 10.40 -10.84 3.39
CA SER A 11 10.50 -10.59 4.83
C SER A 11 10.07 -9.15 5.15
N PHE A 12 9.57 -8.97 6.37
CA PHE A 12 9.24 -7.66 6.94
C PHE A 12 10.11 -7.46 8.19
N LEU A 13 10.64 -6.25 8.34
CA LEU A 13 11.52 -5.84 9.44
C LEU A 13 10.73 -5.33 10.65
N THR A 14 9.53 -4.80 10.42
CA THR A 14 8.60 -4.39 11.47
C THR A 14 7.66 -5.54 11.82
N GLU A 15 7.29 -5.63 13.08
CA GLU A 15 6.21 -6.51 13.51
C GLU A 15 4.89 -5.94 12.98
N PHE A 16 4.21 -6.69 12.12
CA PHE A 16 2.84 -6.40 11.69
C PHE A 16 2.00 -7.64 11.98
N ASN A 17 1.01 -7.52 12.86
CA ASN A 17 0.27 -8.65 13.39
C ASN A 17 -1.13 -8.73 12.79
N ARG A 18 -1.67 -9.96 12.68
CA ARG A 18 -3.03 -10.19 12.16
C ARG A 18 -4.10 -9.43 12.95
N SER A 19 -3.89 -9.30 14.26
CA SER A 19 -4.81 -8.60 15.16
C SER A 19 -4.94 -7.11 14.88
N GLU A 20 -3.97 -6.48 14.21
CA GLU A 20 -4.10 -5.07 13.80
C GLU A 20 -5.21 -4.87 12.76
N CYS A 21 -5.60 -5.93 12.05
CA CYS A 21 -6.67 -5.92 11.07
C CYS A 21 -8.04 -6.34 11.64
N ASP A 22 -8.13 -6.58 12.96
CA ASP A 22 -9.40 -6.95 13.59
C ASP A 22 -10.40 -5.77 13.50
N GLY A 23 -11.60 -6.04 13.01
CA GLY A 23 -12.62 -5.01 12.78
C GLY A 23 -12.38 -4.12 11.55
N THR A 24 -11.27 -4.32 10.84
CA THR A 24 -10.97 -3.56 9.60
C THR A 24 -11.79 -4.09 8.42
N ASN A 25 -12.53 -3.20 7.78
CA ASN A 25 -13.23 -3.48 6.52
C ASN A 25 -12.43 -2.99 5.31
N LEU A 26 -11.84 -1.79 5.41
CA LEU A 26 -11.02 -1.16 4.40
C LEU A 26 -9.55 -1.11 4.84
N LEU A 27 -8.70 -1.91 4.18
CA LEU A 27 -7.26 -1.85 4.37
C LEU A 27 -6.66 -0.90 3.33
N VAL A 28 -5.93 0.12 3.77
CA VAL A 28 -5.23 1.09 2.92
C VAL A 28 -3.73 0.89 3.09
N LEU A 29 -3.06 0.42 2.03
CA LEU A 29 -1.61 0.23 2.02
C LEU A 29 -0.96 1.20 1.02
N ILE A 30 -0.23 2.17 1.56
CA ILE A 30 0.35 3.29 0.79
C ILE A 30 1.83 3.01 0.54
N PRO A 31 2.25 2.59 -0.68
CA PRO A 31 3.66 2.53 -1.03
C PRO A 31 4.30 3.93 -0.94
N SER A 32 5.36 4.07 -0.14
CA SER A 32 6.11 5.33 -0.02
C SER A 32 7.62 5.08 -0.14
N SER A 33 8.38 6.10 -0.56
CA SER A 33 9.85 6.06 -0.60
C SER A 33 10.45 6.29 0.80
N PRO A 34 11.59 5.67 1.15
CA PRO A 34 12.30 5.93 2.40
C PRO A 34 12.52 7.42 2.69
N THR A 35 12.78 8.21 1.65
CA THR A 35 13.06 9.66 1.75
C THR A 35 11.82 10.54 1.88
N ASN A 36 10.61 10.00 1.66
CA ASN A 36 9.38 10.79 1.55
C ASN A 36 8.69 11.06 2.91
N LEU A 37 9.47 11.32 3.98
CA LEU A 37 8.92 11.62 5.31
C LEU A 37 7.91 12.75 5.28
N GLN A 38 8.20 13.83 4.55
CA GLN A 38 7.30 14.98 4.46
C GLN A 38 5.94 14.60 3.84
N LYS A 39 5.93 13.86 2.72
CA LYS A 39 4.68 13.39 2.10
C LYS A 39 3.87 12.50 3.04
N ARG A 40 4.54 11.62 3.80
CA ARG A 40 3.87 10.79 4.81
C ARG A 40 3.24 11.64 5.91
N ASN A 41 3.91 12.69 6.37
CA ASN A 41 3.34 13.63 7.34
C ASN A 41 2.11 14.36 6.77
N GLU A 42 2.17 14.81 5.52
CA GLU A 42 1.02 15.45 4.85
C GLU A 42 -0.18 14.48 4.75
N ILE A 43 0.07 13.19 4.48
CA ILE A 43 -0.98 12.15 4.52
C ILE A 43 -1.52 11.92 5.93
N ARG A 44 -0.68 11.93 6.97
CA ARG A 44 -1.11 11.81 8.38
C ARG A 44 -1.96 13.00 8.83
N GLU A 45 -1.65 14.19 8.33
CA GLU A 45 -2.38 15.42 8.63
C GLU A 45 -3.71 15.52 7.85
N THR A 46 -3.89 14.69 6.82
CA THR A 46 -5.10 14.67 5.99
C THR A 46 -5.87 13.35 6.15
N LEU A 47 -5.49 12.32 5.41
CA LEU A 47 -6.24 11.06 5.32
C LEU A 47 -6.36 10.31 6.64
N PHE A 48 -5.35 10.36 7.51
CA PHE A 48 -5.45 9.70 8.82
C PHE A 48 -6.46 10.39 9.74
N GLN A 49 -6.77 11.68 9.53
CA GLN A 49 -7.82 12.37 10.27
C GLN A 49 -9.22 11.93 9.84
N ASP A 50 -9.37 11.46 8.60
CA ASP A 50 -10.63 10.97 8.02
C ASP A 50 -10.82 9.45 8.19
N GLN A 51 -9.91 8.80 8.94
CA GLN A 51 -9.93 7.38 9.25
C GLN A 51 -11.10 7.07 10.21
N ASP A 52 -11.95 6.11 9.83
CA ASP A 52 -13.00 5.57 10.70
C ASP A 52 -12.54 4.27 11.38
N ASN A 53 -13.35 3.76 12.32
CA ASN A 53 -13.06 2.51 13.03
C ASN A 53 -12.94 1.28 12.11
N GLY A 54 -13.43 1.36 10.86
CA GLY A 54 -13.40 0.27 9.88
C GLY A 54 -12.23 0.38 8.90
N THR A 55 -11.36 1.38 9.04
CA THR A 55 -10.27 1.66 8.12
C THR A 55 -8.93 1.49 8.83
N LEU A 56 -8.00 0.76 8.23
CA LEU A 56 -6.62 0.67 8.69
C LEU A 56 -5.69 1.21 7.61
N ILE A 57 -4.87 2.20 7.95
CA ILE A 57 -3.93 2.83 7.04
C ILE A 57 -2.51 2.51 7.50
N LYS A 58 -1.67 1.98 6.61
CA LYS A 58 -0.24 1.74 6.84
C LYS A 58 0.56 2.12 5.61
N PHE A 59 1.76 2.64 5.81
CA PHE A 59 2.73 2.85 4.74
C PHE A 59 3.54 1.58 4.49
N VAL A 60 3.85 1.26 3.24
CA VAL A 60 4.73 0.14 2.88
C VAL A 60 6.00 0.67 2.24
N ILE A 61 7.13 0.43 2.89
CA ILE A 61 8.42 1.05 2.55
C ILE A 61 9.51 -0.03 2.50
N GLY A 62 10.36 -0.01 1.48
CA GLY A 62 11.55 -0.86 1.41
C GLY A 62 12.75 -0.20 2.11
N GLN A 63 13.93 -0.80 1.98
CA GLN A 63 15.16 -0.26 2.54
C GLN A 63 15.85 0.72 1.61
N SER A 64 16.39 1.79 2.17
CA SER A 64 17.39 2.61 1.48
C SER A 64 18.75 1.90 1.46
N LEU A 65 19.58 2.19 0.46
CA LEU A 65 21.00 1.83 0.49
C LEU A 65 21.81 2.70 1.48
N ASP A 66 21.23 3.83 1.91
CA ASP A 66 21.80 4.71 2.92
C ASP A 66 21.34 4.29 4.33
N PRO A 67 22.26 3.85 5.20
CA PRO A 67 21.94 3.46 6.58
C PRO A 67 21.35 4.60 7.42
N GLU A 68 21.69 5.86 7.16
CA GLU A 68 21.13 7.00 7.89
C GLU A 68 19.64 7.17 7.60
N ILE A 69 19.23 6.93 6.35
CA ILE A 69 17.82 6.95 5.97
C ILE A 69 17.06 5.83 6.69
N ASN A 70 17.65 4.62 6.75
CA ASN A 70 17.02 3.50 7.46
C ASN A 70 16.90 3.77 8.98
N ALA A 71 17.91 4.40 9.60
CA ALA A 71 17.85 4.79 11.00
C ALA A 71 16.74 5.83 11.27
N LYS A 72 16.52 6.77 10.33
CA LYS A 72 15.40 7.72 10.39
C LYS A 72 14.05 7.01 10.27
N LEU A 73 13.92 6.03 9.38
CA LEU A 73 12.70 5.21 9.27
C LEU A 73 12.37 4.45 10.56
N ILE A 74 13.38 3.88 11.23
CA ILE A 74 13.18 3.20 12.52
C ILE A 74 12.68 4.20 13.58
N SER A 75 13.26 5.40 13.62
CA SER A 75 12.86 6.46 14.54
C SER A 75 11.43 6.95 14.25
N GLU A 76 11.09 7.10 12.97
CA GLU A 76 9.74 7.43 12.52
C GLU A 76 8.74 6.34 12.91
N ASN A 77 9.03 5.07 12.63
CA ASN A 77 8.13 3.97 12.97
C ASN A 77 7.91 3.88 14.49
N LYS A 78 8.95 4.13 15.29
CA LYS A 78 8.80 4.18 16.76
C LYS A 78 7.86 5.30 17.22
N MET A 79 7.76 6.39 16.46
CA MET A 79 6.93 7.54 16.80
C MET A 79 5.47 7.36 16.36
N PHE A 80 5.23 6.79 15.18
CA PHE A 80 3.90 6.74 14.56
C PHE A 80 3.29 5.34 14.48
N ASP A 81 4.11 4.28 14.53
CA ASP A 81 3.70 2.88 14.44
C ASP A 81 2.81 2.55 13.22
N ASP A 82 3.05 3.25 12.11
CA ASP A 82 2.27 3.17 10.88
C ASP A 82 3.08 2.72 9.66
N LEU A 83 4.36 2.35 9.85
CA LEU A 83 5.22 1.86 8.78
C LEU A 83 5.31 0.34 8.80
N ILE A 84 5.13 -0.26 7.63
CA ILE A 84 5.52 -1.64 7.36
C ILE A 84 6.82 -1.60 6.55
N LEU A 85 7.93 -1.90 7.21
CA LEU A 85 9.25 -1.93 6.59
C LEU A 85 9.51 -3.30 5.99
N ALA A 86 9.64 -3.37 4.67
CA ALA A 86 9.90 -4.61 3.94
C ALA A 86 11.40 -4.76 3.63
N ASP A 87 11.88 -6.00 3.68
CA ASP A 87 13.30 -6.34 3.55
C ASP A 87 13.70 -6.49 2.08
N PHE A 88 13.59 -5.40 1.32
CA PHE A 88 14.11 -5.29 -0.04
C PHE A 88 14.57 -3.87 -0.33
N VAL A 89 15.53 -3.68 -1.25
CA VAL A 89 16.00 -2.33 -1.60
C VAL A 89 14.89 -1.56 -2.33
N ASP A 90 14.50 -0.43 -1.76
CA ASP A 90 13.51 0.46 -2.34
C ASP A 90 14.10 1.20 -3.54
N SER A 91 13.52 0.96 -4.70
CA SER A 91 13.89 1.64 -5.92
C SER A 91 12.73 1.61 -6.89
N TYR A 92 12.75 2.52 -7.86
CA TYR A 92 11.76 2.56 -8.93
C TYR A 92 11.66 1.22 -9.69
N ARG A 93 12.78 0.52 -9.88
CA ARG A 93 12.82 -0.80 -10.52
C ARG A 93 12.16 -1.90 -9.69
N ASN A 94 12.11 -1.72 -8.36
CA ASN A 94 11.57 -2.70 -7.41
C ASN A 94 10.13 -2.37 -6.99
N LEU A 95 9.45 -1.43 -7.66
CA LEU A 95 8.03 -1.14 -7.40
C LEU A 95 7.16 -2.40 -7.50
N SER A 96 7.43 -3.29 -8.46
CA SER A 96 6.70 -4.57 -8.57
C SER A 96 6.87 -5.46 -7.34
N ILE A 97 8.05 -5.46 -6.71
CA ILE A 97 8.30 -6.18 -5.45
C ILE A 97 7.46 -5.54 -4.34
N LYS A 98 7.48 -4.20 -4.25
CA LYS A 98 6.66 -3.46 -3.27
C LYS A 98 5.16 -3.75 -3.42
N THR A 99 4.64 -3.74 -4.65
CA THR A 99 3.25 -4.12 -4.94
C THR A 99 2.98 -5.58 -4.54
N PHE A 100 3.90 -6.49 -4.82
CA PHE A 100 3.76 -7.88 -4.38
C PHE A 100 3.76 -8.00 -2.84
N SER A 101 4.57 -7.22 -2.13
CA SER A 101 4.53 -7.13 -0.65
C SER A 101 3.17 -6.70 -0.12
N ILE A 102 2.54 -5.70 -0.75
CA ILE A 102 1.19 -5.25 -0.40
C ILE A 102 0.16 -6.39 -0.53
N LEU A 103 0.25 -7.18 -1.62
CA LEU A 103 -0.62 -8.33 -1.82
C LEU A 103 -0.37 -9.45 -0.81
N VAL A 104 0.90 -9.70 -0.46
CA VAL A 104 1.30 -10.65 0.59
C VAL A 104 0.73 -10.22 1.96
N LEU A 105 0.83 -8.93 2.31
CA LEU A 105 0.26 -8.38 3.54
C LEU A 105 -1.25 -8.58 3.58
N LYS A 106 -1.97 -8.20 2.52
CA LYS A 106 -3.41 -8.41 2.43
C LYS A 106 -3.80 -9.89 2.55
N HIS A 107 -3.07 -10.78 1.88
CA HIS A 107 -3.42 -12.20 1.82
C HIS A 107 -3.12 -12.95 3.13
N PHE A 108 -1.95 -12.73 3.73
CA PHE A 108 -1.49 -13.53 4.88
C PHE A 108 -1.72 -12.88 6.23
N TYR A 109 -1.76 -11.54 6.31
CA TYR A 109 -1.90 -10.81 7.57
C TYR A 109 -3.32 -10.31 7.78
N CYS A 110 -3.97 -9.83 6.71
CA CYS A 110 -5.30 -9.24 6.80
C CYS A 110 -6.31 -9.94 5.88
N PRO A 111 -6.45 -11.29 5.95
CA PRO A 111 -7.28 -12.03 5.00
C PRO A 111 -8.76 -11.63 5.05
N ASN A 112 -9.25 -11.18 6.21
CA ASN A 112 -10.67 -10.91 6.45
C ASN A 112 -11.13 -9.51 6.04
N THR A 113 -10.22 -8.58 5.75
CA THR A 113 -10.62 -7.25 5.27
C THR A 113 -11.30 -7.38 3.90
N GLN A 114 -12.43 -6.73 3.70
CA GLN A 114 -13.21 -6.91 2.45
C GLN A 114 -12.59 -6.15 1.28
N HIS A 115 -11.96 -5.01 1.57
CA HIS A 115 -11.42 -4.12 0.58
C HIS A 115 -9.95 -3.82 0.84
N LEU A 116 -9.18 -3.72 -0.25
CA LEU A 116 -7.81 -3.22 -0.26
C LEU A 116 -7.79 -1.99 -1.17
N LEU A 117 -7.34 -0.87 -0.63
CA LEU A 117 -6.96 0.32 -1.38
C LEU A 117 -5.45 0.44 -1.37
N THR A 118 -4.87 0.73 -2.53
CA THR A 118 -3.48 1.16 -2.64
C THR A 118 -3.42 2.40 -3.51
N MET A 119 -2.58 3.36 -3.13
CA MET A 119 -2.42 4.64 -3.80
C MET A 119 -1.00 5.16 -3.56
N ASP A 120 -0.51 6.01 -4.46
CA ASP A 120 0.79 6.63 -4.31
C ASP A 120 0.78 7.66 -3.16
N ASP A 121 1.97 7.96 -2.62
CA ASP A 121 2.15 8.91 -1.51
C ASP A 121 1.99 10.40 -1.88
N ASP A 122 1.57 10.68 -3.11
CA ASP A 122 1.17 12.01 -3.60
C ASP A 122 -0.27 12.04 -4.13
N VAL A 123 -1.09 11.05 -3.77
CA VAL A 123 -2.51 10.99 -4.09
C VAL A 123 -3.34 11.15 -2.81
N ILE A 124 -4.42 11.92 -2.90
CA ILE A 124 -5.43 12.05 -1.84
C ILE A 124 -6.73 11.41 -2.33
N VAL A 125 -7.39 10.68 -1.43
CA VAL A 125 -8.68 10.03 -1.67
C VAL A 125 -9.72 10.60 -0.72
N ASP A 126 -10.89 10.94 -1.25
CA ASP A 126 -12.07 11.27 -0.45
C ASP A 126 -12.67 9.96 0.09
N PHE A 127 -12.41 9.64 1.37
CA PHE A 127 -12.88 8.40 1.98
C PHE A 127 -14.40 8.34 2.12
N ASP A 128 -15.09 9.45 2.30
CA ASP A 128 -16.56 9.46 2.37
C ASP A 128 -17.18 9.06 1.05
N ARG A 129 -16.69 9.63 -0.05
CA ARG A 129 -17.12 9.23 -1.40
C ARG A 129 -16.76 7.78 -1.71
N LEU A 130 -15.56 7.34 -1.33
CA LEU A 130 -15.15 5.95 -1.54
C LEU A 130 -16.06 4.98 -0.78
N ARG A 131 -16.34 5.25 0.51
CA ARG A 131 -17.23 4.43 1.33
C ARG A 131 -18.65 4.39 0.77
N HIS A 132 -19.18 5.53 0.33
CA HIS A 132 -20.48 5.60 -0.32
C HIS A 132 -20.52 4.78 -1.62
N TRP A 133 -19.46 4.86 -2.43
CA TRP A 133 -19.34 4.07 -3.66
C TRP A 133 -19.27 2.56 -3.36
N ILE A 134 -18.49 2.16 -2.35
CA ILE A 134 -18.40 0.76 -1.89
C ILE A 134 -19.79 0.29 -1.45
N SER A 135 -20.45 0.96 -0.50
CA SER A 135 -21.76 0.49 0.00
C SER A 135 -22.82 0.41 -1.10
N THR A 136 -22.81 1.33 -2.07
CA THR A 136 -23.81 1.35 -3.14
C THR A 136 -23.57 0.27 -4.19
N ILE A 137 -22.32 0.02 -4.60
CA ILE A 137 -22.01 -0.89 -5.72
C ILE A 137 -21.69 -2.31 -5.26
N TRP A 138 -21.04 -2.45 -4.11
CA TRP A 138 -20.66 -3.76 -3.57
C TRP A 138 -21.83 -4.45 -2.87
N GLU A 139 -22.49 -3.75 -1.93
CA GLU A 139 -23.56 -4.36 -1.12
C GLU A 139 -24.86 -4.57 -1.91
N SER A 140 -25.00 -3.95 -3.08
CA SER A 140 -26.10 -4.21 -4.01
C SER A 140 -25.99 -5.56 -4.74
N GLY A 141 -24.90 -6.33 -4.53
CA GLY A 141 -24.78 -7.71 -4.99
C GLY A 141 -24.47 -7.87 -6.48
N ILE A 142 -24.09 -6.79 -7.17
CA ILE A 142 -23.87 -6.77 -8.62
C ILE A 142 -22.54 -7.46 -9.00
N GLN A 143 -21.52 -7.39 -8.14
CA GLN A 143 -20.24 -8.09 -8.30
C GLN A 143 -19.63 -8.48 -6.95
N SER A 144 -19.22 -9.75 -6.82
CA SER A 144 -18.53 -10.27 -5.62
C SER A 144 -17.00 -10.17 -5.68
N LYS A 145 -16.43 -9.69 -6.80
CA LYS A 145 -15.01 -9.44 -7.00
C LYS A 145 -14.84 -8.30 -8.01
N PHE A 146 -14.10 -7.26 -7.64
CA PHE A 146 -13.80 -6.16 -8.56
C PHE A 146 -12.35 -5.67 -8.37
N LEU A 147 -11.84 -5.03 -9.42
CA LEU A 147 -10.65 -4.19 -9.40
C LEU A 147 -11.04 -2.89 -10.09
N ALA A 148 -10.94 -1.76 -9.38
CA ALA A 148 -11.31 -0.45 -9.88
C ALA A 148 -10.08 0.45 -9.98
N CYS A 149 -9.82 0.97 -11.17
CA CYS A 149 -8.76 1.94 -11.46
C CYS A 149 -8.99 2.55 -12.85
N ASP A 150 -8.18 3.53 -13.24
CA ASP A 150 -8.13 4.00 -14.63
C ASP A 150 -7.52 2.93 -15.54
N ILE A 151 -8.37 2.31 -16.35
CA ILE A 151 -7.97 1.25 -17.27
C ILE A 151 -7.42 1.86 -18.55
N LEU A 152 -6.09 1.95 -18.64
CA LEU A 152 -5.41 2.30 -19.87
C LEU A 152 -5.43 1.13 -20.86
N ARG A 153 -6.06 1.30 -22.01
CA ARG A 153 -6.14 0.28 -23.08
C ARG A 153 -5.21 0.62 -24.24
N SER A 154 -4.64 -0.40 -24.87
CA SER A 154 -3.83 -0.27 -26.08
C SER A 154 -2.60 0.64 -25.96
N THR A 155 -2.04 0.78 -24.76
CA THR A 155 -0.80 1.52 -24.52
C THR A 155 0.39 0.79 -25.16
N ARG A 156 1.38 1.54 -25.63
CA ARG A 156 2.62 1.00 -26.18
C ARG A 156 3.74 1.20 -25.18
N ILE A 157 4.65 0.23 -25.11
CA ILE A 157 5.91 0.38 -24.37
C ILE A 157 6.72 1.48 -25.05
N TYR A 158 7.11 2.51 -24.30
CA TYR A 158 8.01 3.53 -24.82
C TYR A 158 9.41 2.93 -24.89
N ARG A 159 10.03 2.99 -26.08
CA ARG A 159 11.39 2.49 -26.31
C ARG A 159 12.36 3.62 -26.60
N ILE A 160 12.17 4.73 -25.88
CA ILE A 160 12.97 5.94 -26.02
C ILE A 160 14.02 5.94 -24.91
N PRO A 161 15.33 5.96 -25.22
CA PRO A 161 16.37 6.03 -24.21
C PRO A 161 16.17 7.23 -23.28
N GLY A 162 16.25 6.99 -21.97
CA GLY A 162 16.02 8.02 -20.95
C GLY A 162 14.56 8.27 -20.59
N HIS A 163 13.60 7.64 -21.28
CA HIS A 163 12.20 7.66 -20.85
C HIS A 163 12.01 6.77 -19.61
N ARG A 164 11.16 7.22 -18.69
CA ARG A 164 10.93 6.56 -17.40
C ARG A 164 10.15 5.24 -17.54
N TRP A 165 9.35 5.11 -18.60
CA TRP A 165 8.42 4.01 -18.88
C TRP A 165 8.70 3.35 -20.23
#